data_AF-A0A5R1NVB1-F1
#
_entry.id   AF-A0A5R1NVB1-F1
#
_cell.length_a   1.000
_cell.length_b   1.000
_cell.length_c   1.000
_cell.angle_alpha   90.00
_cell.angle_beta   90.00
_cell.angle_gamma   90.00
#
_symmetry.space_group_name_H-M   'P 1'
#
loop_
_entity.id
_entity.type
_entity.pdbx_description
1 polymer ?
#
loop_
_entity_poly.entity_id
_entity_poly.type
_entity_poly.pdbx_seq_one_letter_code
_entity_poly.pdbx_strand_id
1 'polypeptide(L)'
;MTEAVRIITEQVRMRVRREGVDLAANNTLVEQYVRDELRRYSERALGGLAPMIADEHQAAREVVAALTGFGVLQPFLDDPEIEEIWINGPARVFVARDGVPELTTLLLAEQDVRDLVERMLQASGRRVDLSSPFVDASLPPVI
;
A
#
# COMPACT_ATOMS: atom_id res chain seq x y z
N MET A 1 -10.95 3.78 -2.98
CA MET A 1 -10.42 4.47 -1.78
C MET A 1 -11.27 5.70 -1.49
N THR A 2 -11.85 5.82 -0.30
CA THR A 2 -12.67 6.98 0.08
C THR A 2 -11.81 8.23 0.31
N GLU A 3 -12.42 9.41 0.29
CA GLU A 3 -11.69 10.67 0.58
C GLU A 3 -11.09 10.67 1.99
N ALA A 4 -11.80 10.11 2.97
CA ALA A 4 -11.33 9.92 4.33
C ALA A 4 -10.06 9.07 4.39
N VAL A 5 -10.07 7.91 3.75
CA VAL A 5 -8.90 7.00 3.68
C VAL A 5 -7.70 7.71 3.04
N ARG A 6 -7.92 8.46 1.94
CA ARG A 6 -6.85 9.24 1.30
C ARG A 6 -6.22 10.26 2.25
N ILE A 7 -7.04 11.02 2.96
CA ILE A 7 -6.57 12.06 3.90
C ILE A 7 -5.78 11.40 5.03
N ILE A 8 -6.31 10.34 5.64
CA ILE A 8 -5.66 9.64 6.76
C ILE A 8 -4.32 9.05 6.31
N THR A 9 -4.28 8.38 5.15
CA THR A 9 -3.03 7.82 4.59
C THR A 9 -1.96 8.90 4.40
N GLU A 10 -2.32 10.07 3.88
CA GLU A 10 -1.37 11.17 3.68
C GLU A 10 -0.85 11.72 5.01
N GLN A 11 -1.73 11.88 6.02
CA GLN A 11 -1.30 12.31 7.36
C GLN A 11 -0.33 11.31 7.99
N VAL A 12 -0.61 10.02 7.88
CA VAL A 12 0.28 8.99 8.41
C VAL A 12 1.61 8.98 7.66
N ARG A 13 1.62 9.09 6.31
CA ARG A 13 2.86 9.22 5.52
C ARG A 13 3.70 10.41 5.95
N MET A 14 3.07 11.57 6.14
CA MET A 14 3.77 12.78 6.59
C MET A 14 4.36 12.62 7.98
N ARG A 15 3.62 12.01 8.91
CA ARG A 15 4.09 11.72 10.28
C ARG A 15 5.30 10.80 10.27
N VAL A 16 5.23 9.72 9.49
CA VAL A 16 6.30 8.73 9.34
C VAL A 16 7.56 9.35 8.75
N ARG A 17 7.44 10.14 7.68
CA ARG A 17 8.57 10.87 7.08
C ARG A 17 9.22 11.82 8.07
N ARG A 18 8.42 12.54 8.86
CA ARG A 18 8.91 13.47 9.90
C ARG A 18 9.65 12.74 11.00
N GLU A 19 9.17 11.57 11.40
CA GLU A 19 9.71 10.79 12.51
C GLU A 19 10.82 9.81 12.08
N GLY A 20 11.12 9.73 10.78
CA GLY A 20 12.17 8.86 10.24
C GLY A 20 11.86 7.37 10.41
N VAL A 21 10.59 7.00 10.47
CA VAL A 21 10.15 5.63 10.73
C VAL A 21 10.19 4.82 9.44
N ASP A 22 10.87 3.68 9.49
CA ASP A 22 10.75 2.67 8.45
C ASP A 22 9.43 1.90 8.63
N LEU A 23 8.49 2.16 7.72
CA LEU A 23 7.17 1.52 7.65
C LEU A 23 7.27 0.02 7.45
N ALA A 24 8.27 -0.44 6.69
CA ALA A 24 8.43 -1.85 6.34
C ALA A 24 9.01 -2.65 7.51
N ALA A 25 9.79 -2.02 8.39
CA ALA A 25 10.39 -2.67 9.55
C ALA A 25 9.46 -2.68 10.80
N ASN A 26 8.46 -1.79 10.87
CA ASN A 26 7.72 -1.55 12.12
C ASN A 26 6.19 -1.55 11.93
N ASN A 27 5.61 -2.67 11.47
CA ASN A 27 4.17 -2.77 11.22
C ASN A 27 3.31 -2.37 12.45
N THR A 28 3.71 -2.77 13.66
CA THR A 28 3.01 -2.39 14.91
C THR A 28 2.97 -0.88 15.13
N LEU A 29 4.02 -0.15 14.73
CA LEU A 29 4.08 1.30 14.87
C LEU A 29 3.20 1.99 13.82
N VAL A 30 3.13 1.42 12.61
CA VAL A 30 2.21 1.91 11.58
C VAL A 30 0.76 1.74 12.03
N GLU A 31 0.38 0.56 12.53
CA GLU A 31 -0.97 0.33 13.07
C GLU A 31 -1.32 1.34 14.18
N GLN A 32 -0.36 1.70 15.04
CA GLN A 32 -0.54 2.73 16.06
C GLN A 32 -0.78 4.11 15.43
N TYR A 33 0.01 4.52 14.44
CA TYR A 33 -0.18 5.80 13.76
C TYR A 33 -1.49 5.87 12.98
N VAL A 34 -1.89 4.78 12.33
CA VAL A 34 -3.19 4.70 11.66
C VAL A 34 -4.31 4.86 12.66
N ARG A 35 -4.26 4.14 13.80
CA ARG A 35 -5.27 4.25 14.86
C ARG A 35 -5.37 5.67 15.41
N ASP A 36 -4.23 6.33 15.64
CA ASP A 36 -4.18 7.72 16.11
C ASP A 36 -4.83 8.68 15.12
N GLU A 37 -4.43 8.63 13.84
CA GLU A 37 -4.93 9.56 12.82
C GLU A 37 -6.39 9.28 12.46
N LEU A 38 -6.82 8.02 12.47
CA LEU A 38 -8.22 7.65 12.27
C LEU A 38 -9.09 8.20 13.40
N ARG A 39 -8.65 8.08 14.66
CA ARG A 39 -9.35 8.68 15.80
C ARG A 39 -9.49 10.21 15.65
N ARG A 40 -8.40 10.91 15.29
CA ARG A 40 -8.42 12.37 15.07
C ARG A 40 -9.37 12.75 13.94
N TYR A 41 -9.40 11.96 12.87
CA TYR A 41 -10.33 12.17 11.77
C TYR A 41 -11.78 12.00 12.22
N SER A 42 -12.10 10.92 12.95
CA SER A 42 -13.44 10.67 13.49
C SER A 42 -13.91 11.77 14.45
N GLU A 43 -13.03 12.28 15.31
CA GLU A 43 -13.33 13.42 16.20
C GLU A 43 -13.72 14.67 15.40
N ARG A 44 -13.03 14.94 14.28
CA ARG A 44 -13.37 16.05 13.37
C ARG A 44 -14.70 15.81 12.65
N ALA A 45 -14.96 14.57 12.23
CA ALA A 45 -16.19 14.21 11.54
C ALA A 45 -17.42 14.36 12.45
N LEU A 46 -17.31 13.95 13.72
CA LEU A 46 -18.34 14.18 14.74
C LEU A 46 -18.61 15.67 14.98
N GLY A 47 -17.59 16.52 14.87
CA GLY A 47 -17.72 17.97 14.92
C GLY A 47 -18.26 18.63 13.63
N GLY A 48 -18.60 17.85 12.60
CA GLY A 48 -19.08 18.35 11.31
C GLY A 48 -18.00 18.96 10.42
N LEU A 49 -16.71 18.76 10.75
CA LEU A 49 -15.56 19.32 10.03
C LEU A 49 -14.96 18.36 9.00
N ALA A 50 -15.51 17.15 8.87
CA ALA A 50 -15.12 16.15 7.88
C ALA A 50 -16.28 15.16 7.63
N PRO A 51 -16.30 14.46 6.47
CA PRO A 51 -17.25 13.37 6.22
C PRO A 51 -17.09 12.21 7.21
N MET A 52 -18.20 11.59 7.61
CA MET A 52 -18.21 10.39 8.48
C MET A 52 -17.61 9.17 7.77
N ILE A 53 -16.89 8.35 8.53
CA ILE A 53 -16.44 7.03 8.09
C ILE A 53 -17.54 6.03 8.41
N ALA A 54 -18.00 5.29 7.40
CA ALA A 54 -19.06 4.30 7.58
C ALA A 54 -18.58 3.05 8.35
N ASP A 55 -17.34 2.61 8.07
CA ASP A 55 -16.69 1.48 8.74
C ASP A 55 -15.23 1.85 9.04
N GLU A 56 -14.95 2.14 10.31
CA GLU A 56 -13.62 2.49 10.79
C GLU A 56 -12.63 1.33 10.72
N HIS A 57 -13.09 0.09 10.90
CA HIS A 57 -12.23 -1.08 10.82
C HIS A 57 -11.77 -1.33 9.39
N GLN A 58 -12.70 -1.23 8.43
CA GLN A 58 -12.36 -1.31 7.02
C GLN A 58 -11.44 -0.17 6.59
N ALA A 59 -11.72 1.07 7.01
CA ALA A 59 -10.86 2.21 6.71
C ALA A 59 -9.46 2.03 7.30
N ALA A 60 -9.34 1.56 8.55
CA ALA A 60 -8.05 1.26 9.15
C ALA A 60 -7.27 0.21 8.36
N ARG A 61 -7.92 -0.89 7.94
CA ARG A 61 -7.28 -1.91 7.10
C ARG A 61 -6.82 -1.34 5.77
N GLU A 62 -7.62 -0.52 5.10
CA GLU A 62 -7.23 0.12 3.84
C GLU A 62 -6.03 1.06 4.00
N VAL A 63 -6.01 1.86 5.08
CA VAL A 63 -4.88 2.74 5.39
C VAL A 63 -3.64 1.92 5.74
N VAL A 64 -3.76 0.90 6.60
CA VAL A 64 -2.66 -0.01 6.95
C VAL A 64 -2.15 -0.69 5.70
N ALA A 65 -2.98 -1.32 4.87
CA ALA A 65 -2.55 -1.96 3.62
C ALA A 65 -1.83 -0.96 2.69
N ALA A 66 -2.32 0.27 2.59
CA ALA A 66 -1.67 1.34 1.82
C ALA A 66 -0.29 1.75 2.35
N LEU A 67 0.00 1.49 3.63
CA LEU A 67 1.24 1.84 4.32
C LEU A 67 2.18 0.64 4.55
N THR A 68 1.63 -0.55 4.81
CA THR A 68 2.26 -1.81 5.24
C THR A 68 1.57 -2.97 4.52
N GLY A 69 2.32 -3.63 3.64
CA GLY A 69 1.79 -4.53 2.61
C GLY A 69 2.31 -4.10 1.25
N PHE A 70 1.79 -4.66 0.17
CA PHE A 70 2.15 -4.25 -1.19
C PHE A 70 1.34 -3.04 -1.68
N GLY A 71 0.72 -2.31 -0.74
CA GLY A 71 0.04 -1.05 -1.02
C GLY A 71 -1.16 -1.27 -1.95
N VAL A 72 -1.15 -0.54 -3.04
CA VAL A 72 -2.17 -0.60 -4.09
C VAL A 72 -2.21 -1.93 -4.85
N LEU A 73 -1.18 -2.78 -4.71
CA LEU A 73 -1.22 -4.13 -5.27
C LEU A 73 -1.92 -5.14 -4.36
N GLN A 74 -2.13 -4.83 -3.09
CA GLN A 74 -2.67 -5.77 -2.11
C GLN A 74 -3.97 -6.45 -2.58
N PRO A 75 -4.97 -5.73 -3.15
CA PRO A 75 -6.20 -6.37 -3.61
C PRO A 75 -6.01 -7.42 -4.71
N PHE A 76 -4.95 -7.27 -5.53
CA PHE A 76 -4.63 -8.25 -6.58
C PHE A 76 -3.88 -9.46 -6.03
N LEU A 77 -3.11 -9.28 -4.96
CA LEU A 77 -2.37 -10.35 -4.29
C LEU A 77 -3.24 -11.17 -3.35
N ASP A 78 -4.30 -10.56 -2.80
CA ASP A 78 -5.28 -11.23 -1.94
C ASP A 78 -6.33 -12.00 -2.75
N ASP A 79 -6.41 -11.76 -4.06
CA ASP A 79 -7.38 -12.39 -4.94
C ASP A 79 -6.87 -13.77 -5.39
N PRO A 80 -7.50 -14.88 -4.93
CA PRO A 80 -7.00 -16.22 -5.21
C PRO A 80 -7.18 -16.65 -6.68
N GLU A 81 -7.94 -15.90 -7.49
CA GLU A 81 -8.08 -16.15 -8.93
C GLU A 81 -6.94 -15.52 -9.74
N ILE A 82 -6.16 -14.61 -9.16
CA ILE A 82 -5.03 -13.97 -9.84
C ILE A 82 -3.78 -14.85 -9.71
N GLU A 83 -3.23 -15.24 -10.87
CA GLU A 83 -2.05 -16.10 -10.97
C GLU A 83 -0.76 -15.30 -11.14
N GLU A 84 -0.83 -14.21 -11.93
CA GLU A 84 0.32 -13.37 -12.25
C GLU A 84 -0.03 -11.88 -12.21
N ILE A 85 0.94 -11.04 -11.83
CA ILE A 85 0.83 -9.58 -11.85
C ILE A 85 2.06 -9.02 -12.58
N TRP A 86 1.84 -8.23 -13.62
CA TRP A 86 2.92 -7.55 -14.36
C TRP A 86 2.79 -6.03 -14.26
N ILE A 87 3.88 -5.36 -13.89
CA ILE A 87 3.99 -3.90 -13.89
C ILE A 87 5.00 -3.48 -14.95
N ASN A 88 4.52 -3.14 -16.15
CA ASN A 88 5.35 -2.68 -17.26
C ASN A 88 5.53 -1.14 -17.28
N GLY A 89 4.91 -0.45 -16.33
CA GLY A 89 4.97 0.99 -16.15
C GLY A 89 3.78 1.52 -15.36
N PRO A 90 3.76 2.82 -15.04
CA PRO A 90 2.81 3.36 -14.07
C PRO A 90 1.34 3.23 -14.50
N ALA A 91 1.05 3.22 -15.80
CA ALA A 91 -0.29 3.02 -16.35
C ALA A 91 -0.48 1.68 -17.08
N ARG A 92 0.45 0.73 -16.89
CA ARG A 92 0.46 -0.56 -17.59
C ARG A 92 0.66 -1.69 -16.59
N VAL A 93 -0.38 -1.89 -15.78
CA VAL A 93 -0.46 -2.96 -14.78
C VAL A 93 -1.46 -4.00 -15.26
N PHE A 94 -1.01 -5.25 -15.38
CA PHE A 94 -1.79 -6.37 -15.86
C PHE A 94 -1.89 -7.44 -14.78
N VAL A 95 -2.98 -8.18 -14.78
CA VAL A 95 -3.14 -9.42 -14.01
C VAL A 95 -3.51 -10.56 -14.94
N ALA A 96 -3.23 -11.80 -14.55
CA ALA A 96 -3.70 -12.99 -15.26
C ALA A 96 -4.68 -13.78 -14.40
N ARG A 97 -5.81 -14.18 -15.00
CA ARG A 97 -6.78 -15.13 -14.42
C ARG A 97 -7.00 -16.25 -15.39
N ASP A 98 -6.95 -17.50 -14.93
CA ASP A 98 -7.07 -18.69 -15.79
C ASP A 98 -6.14 -18.63 -17.02
N GLY A 99 -4.91 -18.13 -16.85
CA GLY A 99 -3.95 -17.90 -17.93
C GLY A 99 -4.29 -16.78 -18.93
N VAL A 100 -5.34 -15.99 -18.70
CA VAL A 100 -5.75 -14.87 -19.58
C VAL A 100 -5.31 -13.54 -18.98
N PRO A 101 -4.45 -12.76 -19.68
CA PRO A 101 -4.02 -11.45 -19.20
C PRO A 101 -5.08 -10.35 -19.42
N GLU A 102 -5.30 -9.54 -18.40
CA GLU A 102 -6.20 -8.38 -18.40
C GLU A 102 -5.51 -7.11 -17.90
N LEU A 103 -5.79 -5.96 -18.53
CA LEU A 103 -5.30 -4.66 -18.07
C LEU A 103 -6.15 -4.19 -16.89
N THR A 104 -5.51 -3.85 -15.79
CA THR A 104 -6.19 -3.33 -14.61
C THR A 104 -6.54 -1.84 -14.75
N THR A 105 -7.43 -1.36 -13.89
CA THR A 105 -7.73 0.08 -13.75
C THR A 105 -6.74 0.81 -12.86
N LEU A 106 -5.69 0.13 -12.36
CA LEU A 106 -4.72 0.71 -11.46
C LEU A 106 -3.80 1.68 -12.20
N LEU A 107 -3.68 2.89 -11.66
CA LEU A 107 -2.73 3.91 -12.10
C LEU A 107 -1.78 4.22 -10.94
N LEU A 108 -0.48 4.16 -11.24
CA LEU A 108 0.62 4.43 -10.32
C LEU A 108 1.35 5.71 -10.72
N ALA A 109 2.11 6.30 -9.80
CA ALA A 109 3.22 7.17 -10.14
C ALA A 109 4.52 6.35 -10.27
N GLU A 110 5.55 6.90 -10.94
CA GLU A 110 6.86 6.24 -11.02
C GLU A 110 7.47 5.97 -9.64
N GLN A 111 7.28 6.89 -8.70
CA GLN A 111 7.76 6.72 -7.33
C GLN A 111 7.05 5.57 -6.63
N ASP A 112 5.76 5.35 -6.87
CA ASP A 112 5.01 4.25 -6.25
C ASP A 112 5.57 2.89 -6.71
N VAL A 113 5.95 2.76 -7.99
CA VAL A 113 6.59 1.55 -8.52
C VAL A 113 7.94 1.31 -7.84
N ARG A 114 8.75 2.35 -7.68
CA ARG A 114 10.06 2.24 -7.00
C ARG A 114 9.90 1.84 -5.54
N ASP A 115 9.02 2.51 -4.81
CA ASP A 115 8.75 2.23 -3.39
C ASP A 115 8.22 0.80 -3.20
N LEU A 116 7.39 0.32 -4.13
CA LEU A 116 6.88 -1.05 -4.13
C LEU A 116 7.99 -2.09 -4.34
N VAL A 117 8.85 -1.89 -5.34
CA VAL A 117 9.97 -2.81 -5.63
C VAL A 117 10.95 -2.85 -4.46
N GLU A 118 11.32 -1.70 -3.89
CA GLU A 118 12.21 -1.64 -2.72
C GLU A 118 11.63 -2.42 -1.53
N ARG A 119 10.34 -2.25 -1.26
CA ARG A 119 9.62 -2.96 -0.19
C ARG A 119 9.55 -4.47 -0.43
N MET A 120 9.22 -4.88 -1.64
CA MET A 120 9.18 -6.29 -2.06
C MET A 120 10.53 -6.99 -1.82
N LEU A 121 11.62 -6.31 -2.14
CA LEU A 121 12.96 -6.87 -2.00
C LEU A 121 13.49 -6.83 -0.56
N GLN A 122 13.01 -5.91 0.27
CA GLN A 122 13.47 -5.76 1.66
C GLN A 122 13.27 -7.04 2.48
N ALA A 123 12.12 -7.71 2.34
CA ALA A 123 11.85 -8.98 3.01
C ALA A 123 12.77 -10.12 2.52
N SER A 124 13.22 -10.05 1.26
CA SER A 124 14.12 -11.05 0.66
C SER A 124 15.61 -10.79 0.95
N GLY A 125 15.96 -9.61 1.47
CA GLY A 125 17.35 -9.16 1.65
C GLY A 125 18.09 -8.86 0.34
N ARG A 126 17.39 -8.83 -0.80
CA ARG A 126 17.97 -8.54 -2.12
C ARG A 126 17.87 -7.05 -2.46
N ARG A 127 18.61 -6.62 -3.48
CA ARG A 127 18.63 -5.23 -3.95
C ARG A 127 18.69 -5.20 -5.48
N VAL A 128 18.13 -4.13 -6.05
CA VAL A 128 18.19 -3.81 -7.47
C VAL A 128 18.59 -2.36 -7.63
N ASP A 129 19.49 -2.08 -8.55
CA ASP A 129 19.96 -0.71 -8.84
C ASP A 129 20.38 -0.57 -10.30
N LEU A 130 20.89 0.60 -10.67
CA LEU A 130 21.29 0.88 -12.05
C LEU A 130 22.50 0.04 -12.51
N SER A 131 23.31 -0.47 -11.59
CA SER A 131 24.46 -1.34 -11.89
C SER A 131 24.07 -2.81 -11.99
N SER A 132 23.02 -3.22 -11.26
CA SER A 132 22.40 -4.55 -11.34
C SER A 132 20.89 -4.43 -11.50
N PRO A 133 20.39 -4.24 -12.73
CA PRO A 133 18.97 -3.93 -12.99
C PRO A 133 18.05 -5.15 -12.93
N PHE A 134 18.58 -6.33 -12.63
CA PHE A 134 17.83 -7.57 -12.54
C PHE A 134 17.96 -8.17 -11.15
N VAL A 135 16.84 -8.65 -10.62
CA VAL A 135 16.76 -9.38 -9.35
C VAL A 135 15.62 -10.38 -9.45
N ASP A 136 15.84 -11.55 -8.87
CA ASP A 136 14.81 -12.56 -8.64
C ASP A 136 14.67 -12.75 -7.13
N ALA A 137 13.44 -12.76 -6.61
CA ALA A 137 13.15 -12.81 -5.18
C ALA A 137 11.82 -13.48 -4.92
N SER A 138 11.74 -14.21 -3.80
CA SER A 138 10.47 -14.73 -3.27
C SER A 138 9.91 -13.74 -2.25
N LEU A 139 8.66 -13.36 -2.44
CA LEU A 139 7.93 -12.53 -1.49
C LEU A 139 7.54 -13.37 -0.25
N PRO A 140 7.44 -12.75 0.94
CA PRO A 140 6.83 -13.38 2.10
C PRO A 140 5.35 -13.72 1.78
N PRO A 141 4.78 -14.74 2.44
CA PRO A 141 3.38 -15.09 2.23
C PRO A 141 2.48 -13.88 2.47
N VAL A 142 1.55 -13.69 1.54
CA VAL A 142 0.48 -12.69 1.63
C VAL A 142 -0.45 -13.11 2.79
N ILE A 143 -0.70 -12.21 3.73
CA ILE A 143 -1.45 -12.49 4.98
C ILE A 143 -2.89 -12.04 4.83
#